data_AF-A0A8J4U4I0-F1
#
_entry.id   AF-A0A8J4U4I0-F1
#
_cell.length_a   1.000
_cell.length_b   1.000
_cell.length_c   1.000
_cell.angle_alpha   90.00
_cell.angle_beta   90.00
_cell.angle_gamma   90.00
#
_symmetry.space_group_name_H-M   'P 1'
#
loop_
_entity.id
_entity.type
_entity.pdbx_description
1 polymer ?
#
loop_
_entity_poly.entity_id
_entity_poly.type
_entity_poly.pdbx_seq_one_letter_code
_entity_poly.pdbx_strand_id
1 'polypeptide(L)' 'RSVFVGFLLLALISVSHAACWHSKLEAGETYCYDSVDKTQHSVESHWKNSKCESCWCKEGFMRCCDG' A
#
# COMPACT_ATOMS: atom_id res chain seq x y z
N ARG A 1 16.33 34.90 6.82
CA ARG A 1 15.40 33.78 6.51
C ARG A 1 16.24 32.60 6.05
N SER A 2 16.32 31.52 6.83
CA SER A 2 17.20 30.38 6.54
C SER A 2 16.56 29.45 5.49
N VAL A 3 17.07 29.49 4.27
CA VAL A 3 16.61 28.64 3.15
C VAL A 3 16.88 27.16 3.43
N PHE A 4 17.89 26.86 4.25
CA PHE A 4 18.27 25.52 4.68
C PHE A 4 17.16 24.77 5.44
N VAL A 5 16.35 25.48 6.24
CA VAL A 5 15.24 24.87 6.99
C VAL A 5 14.13 24.42 6.02
N GLY A 6 13.90 25.17 4.93
CA GLY A 6 12.94 24.80 3.90
C GLY A 6 13.33 23.54 3.15
N PHE A 7 14.62 23.38 2.80
CA PHE A 7 15.10 22.18 2.11
C PHE A 7 15.06 20.92 2.98
N LEU A 8 15.35 21.04 4.29
CA LEU A 8 15.25 19.91 5.23
C LEU A 8 13.80 19.39 5.36
N LEU A 9 12.81 20.29 5.40
CA LEU A 9 11.40 19.90 5.48
C LEU A 9 10.90 19.21 4.21
N LEU A 10 11.33 19.67 3.03
CA LEU A 10 10.98 19.04 1.74
C LEU A 10 11.57 17.62 1.61
N ALA A 11 12.81 17.41 2.08
CA ALA A 11 13.43 16.09 2.06
C ALA A 11 12.73 15.09 2.99
N LEU A 12 12.23 15.53 4.15
CA LEU A 12 11.51 14.67 5.09
C LEU A 12 10.14 14.21 4.56
N ILE A 13 9.44 15.06 3.79
CA ILE A 13 8.16 14.69 3.14
C ILE A 13 8.37 13.57 2.10
N SER A 14 9.53 13.53 1.44
CA SER A 14 9.83 12.49 0.44
C SER A 14 10.12 11.11 1.05
N VAL A 15 10.36 11.02 2.36
CA VAL A 15 10.84 9.79 3.02
C VAL A 15 9.72 9.03 3.77
N SER A 16 8.52 9.59 3.94
CA SER A 16 7.55 9.06 4.92
C SER A 16 6.53 8.03 4.44
N HIS A 17 6.45 7.64 3.15
CA HIS A 17 5.34 6.82 2.65
C HIS A 17 5.75 5.75 1.63
N ALA A 18 6.68 4.86 1.99
CA ALA A 18 7.05 3.71 1.15
C ALA A 18 6.99 2.37 1.89
N ALA A 19 6.47 2.34 3.11
CA ALA A 19 6.26 1.08 3.80
C ALA A 19 5.19 0.28 3.05
N CYS A 20 5.55 -0.93 2.64
CA CYS A 20 4.66 -1.84 1.95
C CYS A 20 4.70 -3.20 2.63
N TRP A 21 3.59 -3.91 2.55
CA TRP A 21 3.49 -5.30 2.95
C TRP A 21 2.89 -6.14 1.83
N HIS A 22 3.21 -7.44 1.84
CA HIS A 22 2.79 -8.39 0.82
C HIS A 22 2.15 -9.61 1.47
N SER A 23 1.15 -10.17 0.80
CA SER A 23 0.59 -11.48 1.10
C SER A 23 0.64 -12.36 -0.14
N LYS A 24 0.94 -13.64 0.01
CA LYS A 24 0.92 -14.60 -1.10
C LYS A 24 -0.48 -15.15 -1.27
N LEU A 25 -0.87 -15.38 -2.52
CA LEU A 25 -2.07 -16.12 -2.86
C LEU A 25 -1.65 -17.54 -3.27
N GLU A 26 -2.40 -18.53 -2.78
CA GLU A 26 -2.24 -19.92 -3.21
C GLU A 26 -2.68 -20.10 -4.67
N ALA A 27 -2.17 -21.13 -5.32
CA ALA A 27 -2.53 -21.43 -6.71
C ALA A 27 -4.04 -21.72 -6.83
N GLY A 28 -4.73 -20.99 -7.71
CA GLY A 28 -6.18 -21.12 -7.93
C GLY A 28 -7.04 -20.15 -7.14
N GLU A 29 -6.47 -19.35 -6.24
CA GLU A 29 -7.19 -18.27 -5.56
C GLU A 29 -7.54 -17.14 -6.55
N THR A 30 -8.79 -16.69 -6.51
CA THR A 30 -9.31 -15.62 -7.39
C THR A 30 -9.59 -14.32 -6.65
N TYR A 31 -9.32 -14.29 -5.34
CA TYR A 31 -9.50 -13.13 -4.47
C TYR A 31 -8.32 -12.97 -3.51
N CYS A 32 -7.98 -11.72 -3.21
CA CYS A 32 -7.12 -11.35 -2.08
C CYS A 32 -7.98 -11.02 -0.85
N TYR A 33 -7.51 -11.42 0.33
CA TYR A 33 -8.11 -11.02 1.60
C TYR A 33 -7.35 -9.83 2.20
N ASP A 34 -8.03 -8.70 2.33
CA ASP A 34 -7.53 -7.54 3.07
C ASP A 34 -7.73 -7.78 4.56
N SER A 35 -6.65 -8.02 5.31
CA SER A 35 -6.71 -8.22 6.75
C SER A 35 -7.01 -6.95 7.56
N VAL A 36 -6.85 -5.76 6.96
CA VAL A 36 -7.13 -4.47 7.62
C VAL A 36 -8.62 -4.25 7.70
N ASP A 37 -9.31 -4.32 6.55
CA ASP A 37 -10.76 -4.07 6.44
C ASP A 37 -11.59 -5.35 6.54
N LYS A 38 -10.94 -6.52 6.53
CA LYS A 38 -11.56 -7.85 6.53
C LYS A 38 -12.45 -8.09 5.32
N THR A 39 -12.08 -7.51 4.18
CA THR A 39 -12.80 -7.60 2.91
C THR A 39 -12.07 -8.50 1.90
N GLN A 40 -12.82 -9.02 0.93
CA GLN A 40 -12.28 -9.78 -0.20
C GLN A 40 -12.33 -8.93 -1.46
N HIS A 41 -11.24 -8.98 -2.24
CA HIS A 41 -11.08 -8.21 -3.46
C HIS A 41 -10.65 -9.13 -4.59
N SER A 42 -11.25 -9.02 -5.78
CA SER A 42 -10.91 -9.89 -6.91
C SER A 42 -9.47 -9.67 -7.38
N VAL A 43 -8.87 -10.70 -7.96
CA VAL A 43 -7.60 -10.55 -8.70
C VAL A 43 -7.76 -9.45 -9.77
N GLU A 44 -6.69 -8.70 -10.01
CA GLU A 44 -6.59 -7.48 -10.81
C GLU A 44 -7.26 -6.21 -10.24
N SER A 45 -7.85 -6.27 -9.05
CA SER A 45 -8.44 -5.08 -8.41
C SER A 45 -7.39 -4.17 -7.73
N HIS A 46 -7.79 -2.91 -7.53
CA HIS A 46 -7.07 -1.88 -6.78
C HIS A 46 -8.05 -1.14 -5.87
N TRP A 47 -7.69 -0.96 -4.61
CA TRP A 47 -8.49 -0.21 -3.63
C TRP A 47 -7.61 0.56 -2.64
N LYS A 48 -8.27 1.40 -1.83
CA LYS A 48 -7.69 2.06 -0.66
C LYS A 48 -8.43 1.56 0.57
N ASN A 49 -7.71 1.03 1.56
CA ASN A 49 -8.31 0.49 2.78
C ASN A 49 -8.56 1.57 3.86
N SER A 50 -9.16 1.21 5.00
CA SER A 50 -9.46 2.14 6.09
C SER A 50 -8.23 2.78 6.76
N LYS A 51 -7.04 2.22 6.54
CA LYS A 51 -5.75 2.79 6.97
C LYS A 51 -5.10 3.68 5.92
N CYS A 52 -5.81 3.97 4.83
CA CYS A 52 -5.29 4.73 3.70
C CYS A 52 -4.14 4.03 2.95
N GLU A 53 -4.00 2.72 3.08
CA GLU A 53 -3.02 1.97 2.28
C GLU A 53 -3.59 1.76 0.87
N SER A 54 -2.77 1.98 -0.15
CA SER A 54 -3.10 1.64 -1.54
C SER A 54 -2.74 0.18 -1.79
N CYS A 55 -3.74 -0.62 -2.16
CA CYS A 55 -3.66 -2.08 -2.22
C CYS A 55 -3.95 -2.64 -3.61
N TRP A 56 -3.07 -3.51 -4.12
CA TRP A 56 -3.22 -4.20 -5.39
C TRP A 56 -3.32 -5.70 -5.17
N CYS A 57 -4.34 -6.31 -5.76
CA CYS A 57 -4.47 -7.76 -5.85
C CYS A 57 -4.05 -8.21 -7.25
N LYS A 58 -3.02 -9.04 -7.34
CA LYS A 58 -2.50 -9.61 -8.60
C LYS A 58 -2.45 -11.13 -8.49
N GLU A 59 -2.29 -11.78 -9.63
CA GLU A 59 -2.10 -13.23 -9.64
C GLU A 59 -0.91 -13.62 -8.73
N GLY A 60 -1.19 -14.48 -7.75
CA GLY A 60 -0.20 -14.99 -6.79
C GLY A 60 0.19 -14.06 -5.64
N PHE A 61 -0.23 -12.78 -5.61
CA PHE A 61 0.08 -11.91 -4.48
C PHE A 61 -0.85 -10.69 -4.31
N MET A 62 -0.92 -10.22 -3.07
CA MET A 62 -1.45 -8.91 -2.71
C MET A 62 -0.30 -8.02 -2.24
N ARG A 63 -0.36 -6.72 -2.57
CA ARG A 63 0.57 -5.69 -2.07
C ARG A 63 -0.22 -4.49 -1.57
N CYS A 64 0.09 -4.01 -0.38
CA CYS A 64 -0.45 -2.75 0.14
C CYS A 64 0.71 -1.85 0.56
N CYS A 65 0.59 -0.55 0.28
CA CYS A 65 1.61 0.45 0.63
C CYS A 65 0.95 1.67 1.27
N ASP A 66 1.62 2.30 2.22
CA ASP A 66 1.22 3.60 2.76
C ASP A 66 1.05 4.61 1.61
N GLY A 67 -0.05 5.38 1.61
CA GLY A 67 -0.40 6.27 0.50
C GLY A 67 -1.29 7.46 0.82
#